data_AF-A0A934H026-F1
#
_entry.id   AF-A0A934H026-F1
#
_cell.length_a   1.000
_cell.length_b   1.000
_cell.length_c   1.000
_cell.angle_alpha   90.00
_cell.angle_beta   90.00
_cell.angle_gamma   90.00
#
_symmetry.space_group_name_H-M   'P 1'
#
loop_
_entity.id
_entity.type
_entity.pdbx_description
1 polymer ?
#
loop_
_entity_poly.entity_id
_entity_poly.type
_entity_poly.pdbx_seq_one_letter_code
_entity_poly.pdbx_strand_id
1 'polypeptide(L)'
;MPLAQQIVQVGHVCLEAGRVFDWYDTPSNLVLLAVATQFDLQVAIERLQLAEIRITTFHEPDFNLGMTAACTEPVVGAIRHVFRRFSLWDARQVLVLPIVSDFLKT
;
A
#
# COMPACT_ATOMS: atom_id res chain seq x y z
N MET A 1 -1.20 -0.70 12.26
CA MET A 1 0.20 -1.08 11.95
C MET A 1 1.14 0.06 12.36
N PRO A 2 2.21 -0.18 13.12
CA PRO A 2 3.22 0.84 13.47
C PRO A 2 3.85 1.49 12.24
N LEU A 3 4.28 2.76 12.36
CA LEU A 3 4.85 3.54 11.25
C LEU A 3 6.01 2.83 10.54
N ALA A 4 6.97 2.31 11.30
CA ALA A 4 8.12 1.60 10.74
C ALA A 4 7.68 0.37 9.94
N GLN A 5 6.70 -0.38 10.44
CA GLN A 5 6.17 -1.54 9.74
C GLN A 5 5.46 -1.12 8.44
N GLN A 6 4.68 -0.03 8.43
CA GLN A 6 4.07 0.48 7.20
C GLN A 6 5.12 0.77 6.11
N ILE A 7 6.24 1.40 6.47
CA ILE A 7 7.34 1.68 5.54
C ILE A 7 7.93 0.38 4.98
N VAL A 8 8.14 -0.63 5.84
CA VAL A 8 8.64 -1.95 5.43
C VAL A 8 7.69 -2.62 4.43
N GLN A 9 6.38 -2.59 4.69
CA GLN A 9 5.39 -3.19 3.79
C GLN A 9 5.34 -2.48 2.42
N VAL A 10 5.51 -1.15 2.39
CA VAL A 10 5.66 -0.39 1.15
C VAL A 10 6.90 -0.85 0.38
N GLY A 11 8.03 -1.03 1.08
CA GLY A 11 9.26 -1.53 0.48
C GLY A 11 9.09 -2.92 -0.14
N HIS A 12 8.46 -3.85 0.58
CA HIS A 12 8.19 -5.19 0.08
C HIS A 12 7.33 -5.18 -1.19
N VAL A 13 6.22 -4.44 -1.19
CA VAL A 13 5.35 -4.44 -2.37
C VAL A 13 5.98 -3.72 -3.57
N CYS A 14 6.83 -2.72 -3.35
CA CYS A 14 7.60 -2.09 -4.42
C CYS A 14 8.64 -3.04 -5.02
N LEU A 15 9.26 -3.89 -4.20
CA LEU A 15 10.17 -4.94 -4.69
C LEU A 15 9.43 -5.95 -5.56
N GLU A 16 8.24 -6.40 -5.12
CA GLU A 16 7.40 -7.28 -5.94
C GLU A 16 6.97 -6.60 -7.25
N ALA A 17 6.65 -5.30 -7.20
CA ALA A 17 6.27 -4.54 -8.40
C ALA A 17 7.43 -4.47 -9.41
N GLY A 18 8.65 -4.22 -8.93
CA GLY A 18 9.85 -4.19 -9.77
C GLY A 18 10.26 -5.55 -10.36
N ARG A 19 9.75 -6.66 -9.81
CA ARG A 19 9.94 -8.01 -10.39
C ARG A 19 8.92 -8.34 -11.48
N VAL A 20 7.71 -7.76 -11.38
CA VAL A 20 6.57 -8.11 -12.22
C VAL A 20 6.37 -7.14 -13.37
N PHE A 21 6.63 -5.85 -13.15
CA PHE A 21 6.40 -4.81 -14.15
C PHE A 21 7.66 -4.41 -14.88
N ASP A 22 7.49 -3.99 -16.14
CA ASP A 22 8.59 -3.59 -17.00
C ASP A 22 9.29 -2.33 -16.49
N TRP A 23 10.59 -2.27 -16.75
CA TRP A 23 11.39 -1.08 -16.52
C TRP A 23 11.04 -0.04 -17.58
N TYR A 24 10.60 1.13 -17.14
CA TYR A 24 10.38 2.27 -18.03
C TYR A 24 11.67 3.05 -18.20
N ASP A 25 11.91 3.59 -19.41
CA ASP A 25 13.08 4.44 -19.71
C ASP A 25 13.12 5.73 -18.88
N THR A 26 11.99 6.09 -18.27
CA THR A 26 11.87 7.23 -17.36
C THR A 26 11.71 6.79 -15.92
N PRO A 27 12.36 7.47 -14.95
CA PRO A 27 12.13 7.22 -13.54
C PRO A 27 10.64 7.31 -13.19
N SER A 28 10.15 6.31 -12.46
CA SER A 28 8.79 6.32 -11.92
C SER A 28 8.74 7.07 -10.58
N ASN A 29 7.66 7.80 -10.35
CA ASN A 29 7.39 8.42 -9.05
C ASN A 29 6.55 7.46 -8.20
N LEU A 30 6.95 7.28 -6.94
CA LEU A 30 6.13 6.56 -5.96
C LEU A 30 5.12 7.53 -5.32
N VAL A 31 3.83 7.23 -5.45
CA VAL A 31 2.75 7.94 -4.76
C VAL A 31 2.13 6.99 -3.75
N LEU A 32 2.23 7.32 -2.46
CA LEU A 32 1.71 6.47 -1.39
C LEU A 32 0.27 6.87 -1.03
N LEU A 33 -0.62 5.90 -1.12
CA LEU A 33 -2.05 6.04 -0.81
C LEU A 33 -2.37 5.29 0.48
N ALA A 34 -3.30 5.84 1.26
CA ALA A 34 -3.76 5.25 2.51
C ALA A 34 -5.11 4.55 2.33
N VAL A 35 -5.24 3.42 3.03
CA VAL A 35 -6.47 2.67 3.27
C VAL A 35 -6.57 2.41 4.77
N ALA A 36 -7.79 2.41 5.33
CA ALA A 36 -7.97 2.32 6.78
C ALA A 36 -7.85 0.87 7.30
N THR A 37 -8.26 -0.10 6.48
CA THR A 37 -8.31 -1.52 6.88
C THR A 37 -7.83 -2.44 5.75
N GLN A 38 -7.57 -3.70 6.10
CA GLN A 38 -7.28 -4.75 5.11
C GLN A 38 -8.47 -4.98 4.15
N PHE A 39 -9.71 -4.82 4.64
CA PHE A 39 -10.89 -4.88 3.78
C PHE A 39 -10.89 -3.73 2.76
N ASP A 40 -10.56 -2.51 3.20
CA ASP A 40 -10.45 -1.35 2.29
C ASP A 40 -9.32 -1.53 1.26
N LEU A 41 -8.23 -2.22 1.64
CA LEU A 41 -7.16 -2.60 0.71
C LEU A 41 -7.69 -3.54 -0.38
N GLN A 42 -8.43 -4.59 0.01
CA GLN A 42 -9.05 -5.53 -0.93
C GLN A 42 -10.02 -4.81 -1.88
N VAL A 43 -10.90 -3.97 -1.34
CA VAL A 43 -11.84 -3.17 -2.14
C VAL A 43 -11.11 -2.20 -3.08
N ALA A 44 -9.99 -1.61 -2.64
CA ALA A 44 -9.17 -0.73 -3.48
C ALA A 44 -8.56 -1.50 -4.66
N ILE A 45 -8.03 -2.71 -4.42
CA ILE A 45 -7.46 -3.58 -5.45
C ILE A 45 -8.52 -3.95 -6.49
N GLU A 46 -9.67 -4.45 -6.05
CA GLU A 46 -10.77 -4.84 -6.95
C GLU A 46 -11.22 -3.67 -7.83
N ARG A 47 -11.35 -2.48 -7.25
CA ARG A 47 -11.73 -1.27 -7.99
C ARG A 47 -10.70 -0.87 -9.05
N LEU A 48 -9.41 -1.01 -8.75
CA LEU A 48 -8.34 -0.66 -9.68
C LEU A 48 -8.19 -1.73 -10.77
N GLN A 49 -8.40 -3.01 -10.44
CA GLN A 49 -8.47 -4.09 -11.43
C GLN A 49 -9.65 -3.94 -12.39
N LEU A 50 -10.82 -3.49 -11.89
CA LEU A 50 -11.96 -3.14 -12.74
C LEU A 50 -11.67 -1.95 -13.68
N ALA A 51 -10.68 -1.13 -13.35
CA ALA A 51 -10.18 -0.06 -14.21
C ALA A 51 -9.01 -0.52 -15.11
N GLU A 52 -8.79 -1.83 -15.22
CA GLU A 52 -7.75 -2.48 -16.03
C GLU A 52 -6.31 -2.08 -15.64
N ILE A 53 -6.09 -1.67 -14.38
CA ILE A 53 -4.76 -1.40 -13.85
C ILE A 53 -4.18 -2.68 -13.28
N ARG A 54 -2.98 -3.07 -13.71
CA ARG A 54 -2.27 -4.21 -13.13
C ARG A 54 -1.76 -3.88 -11.73
N ILE A 55 -1.85 -4.84 -10.83
CA ILE A 55 -1.53 -4.68 -9.41
C ILE A 55 -0.80 -5.92 -8.91
N THR A 56 0.24 -5.69 -8.11
CA THR A 56 0.85 -6.72 -7.27
C THR A 56 0.53 -6.45 -5.80
N THR A 57 0.54 -7.50 -5.00
CA THR A 57 0.19 -7.48 -3.58
C THR A 57 1.29 -8.13 -2.77
N PHE A 58 1.50 -7.64 -1.56
CA PHE A 58 2.37 -8.29 -0.60
C PHE A 58 1.55 -8.91 0.54
N HIS A 59 1.83 -10.19 0.80
CA HIS A 59 1.29 -10.93 1.94
C HIS A 59 2.41 -11.14 2.94
N GLU A 60 2.19 -10.67 4.16
CA GLU A 60 3.16 -10.80 5.25
C GLU A 60 3.18 -12.27 5.73
N PRO A 61 4.31 -13.00 5.59
CA PRO A 61 4.41 -14.38 6.02
C PRO A 61 4.35 -14.53 7.54
N ASP A 62 4.78 -13.51 8.28
CA ASP A 62 4.84 -13.57 9.74
C ASP A 62 3.55 -13.04 10.40
N PHE A 63 3.32 -13.45 11.65
CA PHE A 63 2.25 -12.91 12.51
C PHE A 63 0.80 -12.99 11.96
N ASN A 64 0.57 -13.77 10.90
CA ASN A 64 -0.73 -13.96 10.26
C ASN A 64 -1.42 -12.63 9.87
N LEU A 65 -0.65 -11.64 9.43
CA LEU A 65 -1.16 -10.30 9.08
C LEU A 65 -1.87 -10.26 7.73
N GLY A 66 -1.69 -11.28 6.89
CA GLY A 66 -2.34 -11.38 5.59
C GLY A 66 -1.81 -10.34 4.60
N MET A 67 -2.70 -9.80 3.78
CA MET A 67 -2.34 -8.80 2.77
C MET A 67 -2.15 -7.43 3.41
N THR A 68 -0.95 -6.88 3.29
CA THR A 68 -0.56 -5.66 4.00
C THR A 68 -0.34 -4.46 3.08
N ALA A 69 -0.03 -4.70 1.81
CA ALA A 69 0.19 -3.63 0.84
C ALA A 69 -0.10 -4.10 -0.60
N ALA A 70 -0.40 -3.14 -1.47
CA ALA A 70 -0.56 -3.32 -2.91
C ALA A 70 0.20 -2.23 -3.67
N CYS A 71 0.71 -2.55 -4.86
CA CYS A 71 1.40 -1.63 -5.73
C CYS A 71 0.90 -1.84 -7.16
N THR A 72 0.52 -0.74 -7.83
CA THR A 72 0.10 -0.79 -9.22
C THR A 72 1.32 -0.81 -10.13
N GLU A 73 1.11 -1.15 -11.40
CA GLU A 73 2.06 -0.76 -12.43
C GLU A 73 2.22 0.78 -12.48
N PRO A 74 3.30 1.31 -13.08
CA PRO A 74 3.42 2.73 -13.35
C PRO A 74 2.24 3.23 -14.20
N VAL A 75 1.51 4.21 -13.67
CA VAL A 75 0.29 4.72 -14.30
C VAL A 75 0.54 6.05 -14.98
N VAL A 76 0.25 6.12 -16.28
CA VAL A 76 0.42 7.32 -17.12
C VAL A 76 -0.90 7.84 -17.68
N GLY A 77 -0.91 9.11 -18.10
CA GLY A 77 -2.04 9.68 -18.82
C GLY A 77 -3.29 9.92 -17.96
N ALA A 78 -4.46 9.81 -18.61
CA ALA A 78 -5.74 10.19 -18.03
C ALA A 78 -6.19 9.23 -16.92
N ILE A 79 -5.90 7.92 -17.02
CA ILE A 79 -6.41 6.90 -16.08
C ILE A 79 -6.00 7.16 -14.62
N ARG A 80 -4.96 7.97 -14.37
CA ARG A 80 -4.59 8.47 -13.02
C ARG A 80 -5.75 9.11 -12.24
N HIS A 81 -6.80 9.58 -12.90
CA HIS A 81 -7.98 10.14 -12.24
C HIS A 81 -8.71 9.13 -11.33
N VAL A 82 -8.59 7.82 -11.59
CA VAL A 82 -9.21 6.79 -10.74
C VAL A 82 -8.71 6.85 -9.31
N PHE A 83 -7.48 7.35 -9.10
CA PHE A 83 -6.86 7.44 -7.78
C PHE A 83 -7.35 8.63 -6.94
N ARG A 84 -8.09 9.59 -7.51
CA ARG A 84 -8.55 10.80 -6.79
C ARG A 84 -9.44 10.52 -5.57
N ARG A 85 -9.99 9.31 -5.47
CA ARG A 85 -10.83 8.87 -4.35
C ARG A 85 -10.02 8.37 -3.15
N PHE A 86 -8.74 8.08 -3.33
CA PHE A 86 -7.89 7.61 -2.25
C PHE A 86 -7.27 8.78 -1.52
N SER A 87 -7.07 8.61 -0.21
CA SER A 87 -6.34 9.59 0.58
C SER A 87 -4.85 9.40 0.34
N LEU A 88 -4.11 10.50 0.25
CA LEU A 88 -2.66 10.45 0.35
C LEU A 88 -2.28 9.96 1.75
N TRP A 89 -1.24 9.13 1.83
CA TRP A 89 -0.71 8.69 3.10
C TRP A 89 -0.10 9.85 3.89
N ASP A 90 -0.35 9.89 5.19
CA ASP A 90 0.18 10.89 6.12
C ASP A 90 0.66 10.21 7.39
N ALA A 91 1.96 10.33 7.69
CA ALA A 91 2.59 9.78 8.89
C ALA A 91 1.90 10.24 10.19
N ARG A 92 1.25 11.41 10.20
CA ARG A 92 0.55 11.97 11.37
C ARG A 92 -0.74 11.23 11.68
N GLN A 93 -1.41 10.65 10.68
CA GLN A 93 -2.64 9.87 10.90
C GLN A 93 -2.37 8.59 11.72
N VAL A 94 -1.11 8.13 11.75
CA VAL A 94 -0.67 6.97 12.53
C VAL A 94 -0.61 7.27 14.04
N LEU A 95 -0.49 8.54 14.44
CA LEU A 95 -0.30 8.96 15.84
C LEU A 95 -1.61 9.16 16.62
N VAL A 96 -2.77 8.87 16.01
CA VAL A 96 -4.10 9.11 16.63
C VAL A 96 -4.70 7.84 17.25
N LEU A 97 -4.02 6.68 17.17
CA LEU A 97 -4.43 5.51 17.95
C LEU A 97 -3.93 5.68 19.39
N PRO A 98 -4.78 5.50 20.42
CA PRO A 98 -4.33 5.58 21.80
C PRO A 98 -3.24 4.52 21.98
N ILE A 99 -2.09 4.96 22.52
CA ILE A 99 -1.06 4.07 23.02
C ILE A 99 -1.75 3.19 24.07
N VAL A 100 -2.12 1.96 23.69
CA VAL A 100 -2.43 0.93 24.68
C VAL A 100 -1.07 0.56 25.27
N SER A 101 -0.77 1.18 26.40
CA SER A 101 0.39 0.89 27.22
C SER A 101 0.23 -0.49 27.85
N ASP A 102 0.54 -1.55 27.11
CA ASP A 102 0.65 -2.90 27.70
C ASP A 102 1.77 -3.67 27.02
N PHE A 103 3.01 -3.22 27.25
CA PHE A 103 4.20 -4.05 27.08
C PHE A 103 5.24 -3.72 28.16
N LEU A 104 4.81 -3.73 29.42
CA LEU A 104 5.67 -3.98 30.58
C LEU A 104 4.82 -4.68 31.64
N LYS A 105 4.82 -6.02 31.63
CA LYS A 105 4.65 -6.92 32.78
C LYS A 105 4.61 -8.37 32.30
N THR A 106 5.78 -9.02 32.32
CA THR A 106 6.11 -10.17 33.19
C THR A 106 7.59 -10.46 33.04
#